data_AF-A0A961DVY8-F1
#
_entry.id   AF-A0A961DVY8-F1
#
_cell.length_a   1.000
_cell.length_b   1.000
_cell.length_c   1.000
_cell.angle_alpha   90.00
_cell.angle_beta   90.00
_cell.angle_gamma   90.00
#
_symmetry.space_group_name_H-M   'P 1'
#
loop_
_entity.id
_entity.type
_entity.pdbx_description
1 polymer ?
#
loop_
_entity_poly.entity_id
_entity_poly.type
_entity_poly.pdbx_seq_one_letter_code
_entity_poly.pdbx_strand_id
1 'polypeptide(L)'
;MPRRSPWLDERTALLISLLTDRHHLPMTDGLEDAVRQDISDHLDFVARMMRIGRQAAKVYVTDDVIGELAGRIAAGVAEAHGVVDLTTERRKRR
;
A
#
# COMPACT_ATOMS: atom_id res chain seq x y z
N MET A 1 -5.85 -3.95 24.72
CA MET A 1 -5.66 -3.93 23.25
C MET A 1 -5.84 -2.51 22.75
N PRO A 2 -4.93 -1.94 21.94
CA PRO A 2 -5.12 -0.60 21.41
C PRO A 2 -6.39 -0.56 20.55
N ARG A 3 -7.17 0.53 20.63
CA ARG A 3 -8.41 0.71 19.86
C ARG A 3 -8.04 0.75 18.37
N ARG A 4 -8.52 -0.21 17.57
CA ARG A 4 -8.44 -0.13 16.11
C ARG A 4 -9.29 1.04 15.61
N SER A 5 -8.80 1.75 14.60
CA SER A 5 -9.52 2.86 13.97
C SER A 5 -10.42 2.30 12.87
N PRO A 6 -11.76 2.37 12.98
CA PRO A 6 -12.67 1.81 11.97
C PRO A 6 -12.38 2.35 10.56
N TRP A 7 -12.10 3.65 10.46
CA TRP A 7 -11.70 4.30 9.21
C TRP A 7 -10.45 3.66 8.59
N LEU A 8 -9.47 3.25 9.41
CA LEU A 8 -8.24 2.65 8.91
C LEU A 8 -8.50 1.21 8.45
N ASP A 9 -9.36 0.48 9.16
CA ASP A 9 -9.77 -0.88 8.78
C ASP A 9 -10.49 -0.85 7.42
N GLU A 10 -11.40 0.09 7.21
CA GLU A 10 -12.10 0.28 5.92
C GLU A 10 -11.14 0.59 4.76
N ARG A 11 -10.20 1.52 4.96
CA ARG A 11 -9.21 1.86 3.92
C ARG A 11 -8.24 0.71 3.64
N THR A 12 -7.87 -0.04 4.69
CA THR A 12 -7.01 -1.22 4.57
C THR A 12 -7.70 -2.30 3.75
N ALA A 13 -8.98 -2.59 4.04
CA ALA A 13 -9.77 -3.55 3.29
C ALA A 13 -9.90 -3.17 1.80
N LEU A 14 -10.14 -1.89 1.51
CA LEU A 14 -10.20 -1.39 0.13
C LEU A 14 -8.85 -1.52 -0.60
N LEU A 15 -7.74 -1.18 0.05
CA LEU A 15 -6.43 -1.31 -0.58
C LEU A 15 -6.08 -2.79 -0.84
N ILE A 16 -6.38 -3.68 0.12
CA ILE A 16 -6.19 -5.13 -0.07
C ILE A 16 -7.00 -5.63 -1.27
N SER A 17 -8.29 -5.30 -1.37
CA SER A 17 -9.12 -5.77 -2.48
C SER A 17 -8.63 -5.26 -3.84
N LEU A 18 -8.14 -4.02 -3.91
CA LEU A 18 -7.53 -3.51 -5.15
C LEU A 18 -6.25 -4.26 -5.51
N LEU A 19 -5.39 -4.56 -4.53
CA LEU A 19 -4.15 -5.31 -4.77
C LEU A 19 -4.45 -6.76 -5.22
N THR A 20 -5.40 -7.44 -4.59
CA THR A 20 -5.74 -8.84 -4.92
C THR A 20 -6.58 -8.96 -6.18
N ASP A 21 -7.63 -8.15 -6.30
CA ASP A 21 -8.67 -8.37 -7.30
C ASP A 21 -8.31 -7.71 -8.62
N ARG A 22 -7.72 -6.51 -8.55
CA ARG A 22 -7.34 -5.74 -9.75
C ARG A 22 -5.91 -6.00 -10.20
N HIS A 23 -4.98 -6.12 -9.25
CA HIS A 23 -3.55 -6.30 -9.55
C HIS A 23 -3.06 -7.74 -9.39
N HIS A 24 -3.93 -8.66 -8.98
CA HIS A 24 -3.64 -10.09 -8.85
C HIS A 24 -2.42 -10.40 -7.97
N LEU A 25 -2.15 -9.53 -6.99
CA LEU A 25 -1.10 -9.76 -6.01
C LEU A 25 -1.57 -10.81 -4.99
N PRO A 26 -0.74 -11.82 -4.69
CA PRO A 26 -1.12 -12.87 -3.74
C PRO A 26 -1.27 -12.30 -2.33
N MET A 27 -2.25 -12.81 -1.57
CA MET A 27 -2.29 -12.56 -0.13
C MET A 27 -1.10 -13.27 0.52
N THR A 28 -0.20 -12.49 1.11
CA THR A 28 0.93 -12.98 1.90
C THR A 28 0.69 -12.74 3.38
N ASP A 29 1.37 -13.50 4.22
CA ASP A 29 1.42 -13.25 5.65
C ASP A 29 1.94 -11.81 5.90
N GLY A 30 1.25 -11.07 6.78
CA GLY A 30 1.59 -9.69 7.11
C GLY A 30 1.16 -8.63 6.08
N LEU A 31 0.47 -8.99 4.99
CA LEU A 31 -0.02 -8.03 4.00
C LEU A 31 -0.93 -6.96 4.64
N GLU A 32 -1.84 -7.37 5.53
CA GLU A 32 -2.76 -6.42 6.19
C GLU A 32 -1.98 -5.38 7.02
N ASP A 33 -0.98 -5.80 7.78
CA ASP A 33 -0.19 -4.88 8.61
C ASP A 33 0.65 -3.93 7.75
N ALA A 34 1.23 -4.42 6.65
CA ALA A 34 1.96 -3.60 5.69
C ALA A 34 1.06 -2.53 5.04
N VAL A 35 -0.11 -2.95 4.54
CA VAL A 35 -1.10 -2.04 3.92
C VAL A 35 -1.59 -1.00 4.92
N ARG A 36 -1.88 -1.41 6.16
CA ARG A 36 -2.29 -0.52 7.25
C ARG A 36 -1.22 0.52 7.57
N GLN A 37 0.05 0.13 7.52
CA GLN A 37 1.19 1.02 7.70
C GLN A 37 1.32 2.00 6.53
N ASP A 38 1.23 1.54 5.28
CA ASP A 38 1.29 2.40 4.09
C ASP A 38 0.22 3.50 4.08
N ILE A 39 -1.03 3.14 4.45
CA ILE A 39 -2.11 4.12 4.58
C ILE A 39 -1.83 5.11 5.71
N SER A 40 -1.27 4.63 6.82
CA SER A 40 -0.91 5.48 7.96
C SER A 40 0.20 6.48 7.60
N ASP A 41 1.22 6.03 6.89
CA ASP A 41 2.33 6.87 6.44
C ASP A 41 1.88 7.88 5.39
N HIS A 42 1.01 7.46 4.46
CA HIS A 42 0.41 8.37 3.49
C HIS A 42 -0.46 9.43 4.18
N LEU A 43 -1.26 9.05 5.18
CA LEU A 43 -2.08 9.99 5.95
C LEU A 43 -1.20 11.00 6.70
N ASP A 44 -0.11 10.56 7.33
CA ASP A 44 0.83 11.45 8.01
C ASP A 44 1.56 12.36 7.02
N PHE A 45 1.87 11.87 5.82
CA PHE A 45 2.42 12.67 4.74
C PHE A 45 1.46 13.79 4.30
N VAL A 46 0.19 13.48 4.05
CA VAL A 46 -0.83 14.47 3.67
C VAL A 46 -1.02 15.50 4.78
N ALA A 47 -1.13 15.06 6.04
CA ALA A 47 -1.25 15.95 7.19
C ALA A 47 -0.07 16.94 7.28
N ARG A 48 1.16 16.44 7.08
CA ARG A 48 2.38 17.25 7.09
C ARG A 48 2.43 18.23 5.93
N MET A 49 2.13 17.77 4.71
CA MET A 49 2.15 18.59 3.50
C MET A 49 1.16 19.76 3.59
N MET A 50 -0.06 19.47 4.04
CA MET A 50 -1.13 20.46 4.15
C MET A 50 -1.05 21.28 5.44
N ARG A 51 -0.15 20.92 6.37
CA ARG A 51 0.00 21.53 7.70
C ARG A 51 -1.30 21.50 8.52
N ILE A 52 -2.00 20.36 8.47
CA ILE A 52 -3.25 20.11 9.20
C ILE A 52 -3.10 18.91 10.15
N GLY A 53 -4.04 18.76 11.08
CA GLY A 53 -4.08 17.60 11.97
C GLY A 53 -4.42 16.30 11.24
N ARG A 54 -3.91 15.16 11.73
CA ARG A 54 -4.11 13.83 11.14
C ARG A 54 -5.59 13.46 10.94
N GLN A 55 -6.47 13.87 11.85
CA GLN A 55 -7.92 13.64 11.69
C GLN A 55 -8.51 14.43 10.52
N ALA A 56 -8.09 15.68 10.32
CA ALA A 56 -8.54 16.50 9.20
C ALA A 56 -8.00 15.97 7.86
N ALA A 57 -6.80 15.37 7.85
CA ALA A 57 -6.19 14.80 6.65
C ALA A 57 -6.97 13.60 6.07
N LYS A 58 -7.79 12.91 6.87
CA LYS A 58 -8.56 11.73 6.43
C LYS A 58 -9.48 12.01 5.23
N VAL A 59 -9.99 13.24 5.10
CA VAL A 59 -10.90 13.61 4.00
C VAL A 59 -10.21 13.66 2.64
N TYR A 60 -8.88 13.72 2.62
CA TYR A 60 -8.06 13.76 1.41
C TYR A 60 -7.54 12.38 1.00
N VAL A 61 -7.66 11.36 1.86
CA VAL A 61 -7.36 9.97 1.53
C VAL A 61 -8.64 9.31 1.03
N THR A 62 -9.00 9.67 -0.21
CA THR A 62 -10.20 9.19 -0.92
C THR A 62 -9.98 7.81 -1.53
N ASP A 63 -11.05 7.18 -2.00
CA ASP A 63 -11.00 5.90 -2.71
C ASP A 63 -10.10 5.97 -3.95
N ASP A 64 -10.13 7.09 -4.68
CA ASP A 64 -9.23 7.32 -5.83
C ASP A 64 -7.76 7.32 -5.42
N VAL A 65 -7.44 8.01 -4.31
CA VAL A 65 -6.07 8.03 -3.75
C VAL A 65 -5.63 6.62 -3.32
N ILE A 66 -6.53 5.82 -2.74
CA ILE A 66 -6.25 4.41 -2.44
C ILE A 66 -6.02 3.62 -3.74
N GLY A 67 -6.78 3.89 -4.79
CA GLY A 67 -6.57 3.33 -6.13
C GLY A 67 -5.18 3.63 -6.70
N GLU A 68 -4.73 4.88 -6.60
CA GLU A 68 -3.39 5.29 -7.01
C GLU A 68 -2.29 4.66 -6.15
N LEU A 69 -2.52 4.52 -4.85
CA LEU A 69 -1.62 3.81 -3.94
C LEU A 69 -1.49 2.33 -4.35
N ALA A 70 -2.59 1.67 -4.65
CA ALA A 70 -2.60 0.29 -5.15
C ALA A 70 -1.77 0.15 -6.44
N GLY A 71 -1.98 1.07 -7.39
CA GLY A 71 -1.23 1.10 -8.65
C GLY A 71 0.28 1.27 -8.45
N ARG A 72 0.69 2.17 -7.54
CA ARG A 72 2.11 2.38 -7.20
C ARG A 72 2.74 1.16 -6.55
N ILE A 73 2.04 0.52 -5.61
CA ILE A 73 2.51 -0.71 -4.96
C ILE A 73 2.67 -1.83 -6.00
N ALA A 74 1.65 -2.05 -6.84
CA ALA A 74 1.68 -3.08 -7.87
C ALA A 74 2.83 -2.86 -8.87
N ALA A 75 3.07 -1.61 -9.28
CA ALA A 75 4.21 -1.26 -10.14
C ALA A 75 5.55 -1.58 -9.46
N GLY A 76 5.72 -1.18 -8.18
CA GLY A 76 6.94 -1.47 -7.43
C GLY A 76 7.20 -2.97 -7.23
N VAL A 77 6.14 -3.76 -7.00
CA VAL A 77 6.24 -5.22 -6.90
C VAL A 77 6.63 -5.84 -8.25
N ALA A 78 6.01 -5.41 -9.36
CA ALA A 78 6.37 -5.89 -10.70
C ALA A 78 7.83 -5.58 -11.06
N GLU A 79 8.30 -4.37 -10.74
CA GLU A 79 9.70 -3.97 -10.92
C GLU A 79 10.65 -4.83 -10.08
N ALA A 80 10.32 -5.07 -8.80
CA ALA A 80 11.12 -5.91 -7.92
C ALA A 80 11.24 -7.35 -8.45
N HIS A 81 10.13 -7.94 -8.93
CA HIS A 81 10.16 -9.27 -9.54
C HIS A 81 10.99 -9.33 -10.82
N GLY A 82 10.91 -8.30 -11.68
CA GLY A 82 11.74 -8.21 -12.89
C GLY A 82 13.24 -8.11 -12.58
N VAL A 83 13.62 -7.36 -11.53
CA VAL A 83 15.01 -7.27 -11.07
C VAL A 83 15.51 -8.60 -10.50
N VAL A 84 14.67 -9.31 -9.74
CA VAL A 84 14.99 -10.65 -9.20
C VAL A 84 15.22 -11.66 -10.32
N ASP A 85 14.42 -11.61 -11.39
CA ASP A 85 14.59 -12.51 -12.55
C ASP A 85 15.94 -12.25 -13.26
N LEU A 86 16.26 -10.99 -13.55
CA LEU A 86 17.53 -10.59 -14.18
C LEU A 86 18.77 -10.98 -13.35
N THR A 87 18.70 -10.84 -12.03
CA THR A 87 19.79 -11.23 -11.13
C THR A 87 19.94 -12.74 -11.02
N THR A 88 18.83 -13.48 -11.04
CA THR A 88 18.82 -14.96 -11.05
C THR A 88 19.43 -15.50 -12.35
N GLU A 89 19.07 -14.94 -13.50
CA GLU A 89 19.62 -15.33 -14.80
C GLU A 89 21.12 -15.05 -14.95
N ARG A 90 21.62 -13.94 -14.37
CA ARG A 90 23.07 -13.66 -14.34
C ARG A 90 23.86 -14.68 -13.53
N ARG A 91 23.27 -15.23 -12.46
CA ARG A 91 23.93 -16.23 -11.60
C ARG A 91 24.07 -17.59 -12.28
N LYS A 92 23.13 -17.94 -13.17
CA LYS A 92 23.10 -19.23 -13.88
C LYS A 92 24.10 -19.32 -15.05
N ARG A 93 24.63 -18.18 -15.51
CA ARG A 93 25.59 -18.07 -16.62
C ARG A 93 27.07 -18.03 -16.21
N ARG A 94 27.37 -18.19 -14.92
CA ARG A 94 28.73 -18.31 -14.37
C ARG A 94 28.98 -19.73 -13.90
#